data_AF-A0A7K7KSN5-F1
#
_entry.id   AF-A0A7K7KSN5-F1
#
_cell.length_a   1.000
_cell.length_b   1.000
_cell.length_c   1.000
_cell.angle_alpha   90.00
_cell.angle_beta   90.00
_cell.angle_gamma   90.00
#
_symmetry.space_group_name_H-M   'P 1'
#
loop_
_entity.id
_entity.type
_entity.pdbx_description
1 polymer ?
#
loop_
_entity_poly.entity_id
_entity_poly.type
_entity_poly.pdbx_seq_one_letter_code
_entity_poly.pdbx_strand_id
1 'polypeptide(L)'
;MAAEALPEAWRLYLVPTRVATFRNWPFTEGCACTPDRMAAAGFVHCPSENGPDVAQCFFCLKELEGWEPDDDPLEEHKKHSAGCAFVALQKDPVSLTLQEFLKLDKERMKNAIKKQISQKVTEVEDTAKSVRREIEKL
;
A
#
# COMPACT_ATOMS: atom_id res chain seq x y z
N MET A 1 9.33 -22.95 -2.58
CA MET A 1 8.80 -21.98 -3.57
C MET A 1 9.66 -20.72 -3.56
N ALA A 2 9.82 -19.98 -4.67
CA ALA A 2 10.73 -18.82 -4.76
C ALA A 2 10.52 -17.74 -3.67
N ALA A 3 9.30 -17.59 -3.16
CA ALA A 3 8.97 -16.65 -2.07
C ALA A 3 9.60 -17.03 -0.71
N GLU A 4 9.90 -18.31 -0.46
CA GLU A 4 10.50 -18.77 0.80
C GLU A 4 11.99 -18.42 0.89
N ALA A 5 12.65 -18.20 -0.26
CA ALA A 5 14.06 -17.83 -0.34
C ALA A 5 14.32 -16.33 -0.12
N LEU A 6 13.29 -15.49 -0.16
CA LEU A 6 13.41 -14.04 0.04
C LEU A 6 13.14 -13.65 1.49
N PRO A 7 13.85 -12.62 2.01
CA PRO A 7 13.48 -11.96 3.25
C PRO A 7 12.02 -11.51 3.22
N GLU A 8 11.32 -11.60 4.35
CA GLU A 8 9.90 -11.27 4.44
C GLU A 8 9.58 -9.86 3.88
N ALA A 9 10.42 -8.88 4.22
CA ALA A 9 10.31 -7.50 3.74
C ALA A 9 10.25 -7.38 2.20
N TRP A 10 10.88 -8.31 1.48
CA TRP A 10 10.98 -8.28 0.02
C TRP A 10 9.99 -9.21 -0.69
N ARG A 11 9.28 -10.09 0.02
CA ARG A 11 8.31 -10.99 -0.61
C ARG A 11 7.20 -10.24 -1.35
N LEU A 12 6.80 -9.07 -0.84
CA LEU A 12 5.78 -8.22 -1.46
C LEU A 12 6.18 -7.62 -2.81
N TYR A 13 7.45 -7.73 -3.24
CA TYR A 13 7.82 -7.39 -4.62
C TYR A 13 7.28 -8.41 -5.63
N LEU A 14 6.99 -9.64 -5.20
CA LEU A 14 6.40 -10.69 -6.05
C LEU A 14 4.89 -10.50 -6.17
N VAL A 15 4.39 -10.42 -7.41
CA VAL A 15 2.94 -10.34 -7.69
C VAL A 15 2.16 -11.47 -7.01
N PRO A 16 2.57 -12.76 -7.08
CA PRO A 16 1.82 -13.84 -6.46
C PRO A 16 1.68 -13.69 -4.93
N THR A 17 2.68 -13.12 -4.27
CA THR A 17 2.61 -12.84 -2.83
C THR A 17 1.55 -11.78 -2.53
N ARG A 18 1.44 -10.75 -3.37
CA ARG A 18 0.39 -9.72 -3.22
C ARG A 18 -0.99 -10.28 -3.51
N VAL A 19 -1.16 -11.08 -4.57
CA VAL A 19 -2.44 -11.77 -4.87
C VAL A 19 -2.91 -12.59 -3.67
N ALA A 20 -2.00 -13.34 -3.02
CA ALA A 20 -2.32 -14.16 -1.86
C ALA A 20 -2.83 -13.38 -0.62
N THR A 21 -2.70 -12.05 -0.60
CA THR A 21 -3.26 -11.21 0.47
C THR A 21 -4.77 -11.03 0.34
N PHE A 22 -5.32 -11.09 -0.88
CA PHE A 22 -6.74 -10.85 -1.19
C PHE A 22 -7.62 -12.04 -0.76
N ARG A 23 -7.87 -12.13 0.55
CA ARG A 23 -8.82 -13.08 1.14
C ARG A 23 -10.21 -12.47 1.20
N ASN A 24 -11.22 -13.17 0.66
CA ASN A 24 -12.61 -12.73 0.62
C ASN A 24 -12.83 -11.38 -0.10
N TRP A 25 -12.02 -11.08 -1.11
CA TRP A 25 -12.18 -9.87 -1.91
C TRP A 25 -13.47 -9.94 -2.73
N PRO A 26 -14.33 -8.90 -2.69
CA PRO A 26 -15.67 -8.98 -3.29
C PRO A 26 -15.68 -8.98 -4.82
N PHE A 27 -14.65 -8.43 -5.47
CA PHE A 27 -14.62 -8.23 -6.92
C PHE A 27 -13.75 -9.26 -7.61
N THR A 28 -14.36 -10.28 -8.22
CA THR A 28 -13.66 -11.38 -8.89
C THR A 28 -13.95 -11.39 -10.38
N GLU A 29 -14.65 -12.40 -10.89
CA GLU A 29 -14.92 -12.52 -12.32
C GLU A 29 -15.81 -11.36 -12.83
N GLY A 30 -15.48 -10.82 -14.00
CA GLY A 30 -16.22 -9.73 -14.63
C GLY A 30 -15.94 -8.32 -14.07
N CYS A 31 -15.07 -8.18 -13.06
CA CYS A 31 -14.69 -6.90 -12.48
C CYS A 31 -13.34 -6.40 -13.03
N ALA A 32 -13.10 -5.10 -12.98
CA ALA A 32 -11.82 -4.45 -13.28
C ALA A 32 -10.85 -4.47 -12.10
N CYS A 33 -11.34 -4.45 -10.87
CA CYS A 33 -10.53 -4.45 -9.65
C CYS A 33 -10.34 -5.87 -9.06
N THR A 34 -10.01 -6.86 -9.91
CA THR A 34 -9.75 -8.24 -9.46
C THR A 34 -8.48 -8.34 -8.61
N PRO A 35 -8.31 -9.38 -7.76
CA PRO A 35 -7.08 -9.58 -6.99
C PRO A 35 -5.79 -9.51 -7.81
N ASP A 36 -5.80 -10.07 -9.02
CA ASP A 36 -4.66 -10.03 -9.94
C ASP A 36 -4.36 -8.61 -10.42
N ARG A 37 -5.38 -7.83 -10.79
CA ARG A 37 -5.22 -6.45 -11.24
C ARG A 37 -4.81 -5.52 -10.11
N MET A 38 -5.40 -5.71 -8.93
CA MET A 38 -5.01 -5.02 -7.70
C MET A 38 -3.55 -5.29 -7.36
N ALA A 39 -3.13 -6.56 -7.34
CA ALA A 39 -1.75 -6.95 -7.08
C ALA A 39 -0.78 -6.42 -8.15
N ALA A 40 -1.16 -6.43 -9.43
CA ALA A 40 -0.36 -5.87 -10.52
C ALA A 40 -0.13 -4.36 -10.34
N ALA A 41 -1.15 -3.62 -9.89
CA ALA A 41 -1.05 -2.19 -9.54
C ALA A 41 -0.30 -1.93 -8.21
N GLY A 42 0.16 -2.98 -7.52
CA GLY A 42 0.96 -2.88 -6.31
C GLY A 42 0.14 -2.89 -5.01
N PHE A 43 -1.14 -3.19 -5.05
CA PHE A 43 -1.95 -3.30 -3.85
C PHE A 43 -1.78 -4.65 -3.16
N VAL A 44 -1.92 -4.61 -1.84
CA VAL A 44 -2.19 -5.75 -0.97
C VAL A 44 -3.51 -5.49 -0.25
N HIS A 45 -4.25 -6.55 0.03
CA HIS A 45 -5.45 -6.46 0.84
C HIS A 45 -5.06 -6.35 2.31
N CYS A 46 -5.53 -5.30 2.98
CA CYS A 46 -5.28 -5.01 4.38
C CYS A 46 -6.61 -4.68 5.06
N PRO A 47 -7.52 -5.65 5.19
CA PRO A 47 -8.82 -5.41 5.81
C PRO A 47 -8.58 -4.91 7.23
N SER A 48 -9.24 -3.82 7.57
CA SER A 48 -9.17 -3.20 8.89
C SER A 48 -10.58 -2.96 9.43
N GLU A 49 -10.70 -2.47 10.66
CA GLU A 49 -12.00 -2.04 11.18
C GLU A 49 -12.67 -0.97 10.31
N ASN A 50 -11.89 -0.24 9.50
CA ASN A 50 -12.40 0.82 8.63
C ASN A 50 -13.17 0.29 7.40
N GLY A 51 -12.95 -0.96 6.98
CA GLY A 51 -13.68 -1.54 5.85
C GLY A 51 -13.16 -2.91 5.39
N PRO A 52 -14.04 -3.78 4.84
CA PRO A 52 -13.66 -5.10 4.36
C PRO A 52 -12.90 -5.09 3.02
N ASP A 53 -12.82 -3.95 2.33
CA ASP A 53 -12.21 -3.78 1.02
C ASP A 53 -10.99 -2.84 1.04
N VAL A 54 -10.41 -2.60 2.22
CA VAL A 54 -9.23 -1.72 2.35
C VAL A 54 -8.03 -2.36 1.67
N ALA A 55 -7.47 -1.65 0.69
CA ALA A 55 -6.27 -2.05 -0.03
C ALA A 55 -5.16 -1.01 0.14
N GLN A 56 -3.93 -1.47 0.37
CA GLN A 56 -2.76 -0.60 0.55
C GLN A 56 -1.70 -0.90 -0.49
N CYS A 57 -1.11 0.13 -1.11
CA CYS A 57 0.08 -0.09 -1.92
C CYS A 57 1.25 -0.56 -1.05
N PHE A 58 1.88 -1.69 -1.38
CA PHE A 58 3.02 -2.23 -0.61
C PHE A 58 4.26 -1.30 -0.59
N PHE A 59 4.32 -0.35 -1.53
CA PHE A 59 5.47 0.50 -1.80
C PHE A 59 5.33 1.92 -1.25
N CYS A 60 4.28 2.66 -1.65
CA CYS A 60 4.03 4.02 -1.18
C CYS A 60 3.16 4.08 0.08
N LEU A 61 2.58 2.94 0.49
CA LEU A 61 1.74 2.79 1.68
C LEU A 61 0.46 3.62 1.67
N LYS A 62 0.04 4.10 0.49
CA LYS A 62 -1.27 4.74 0.28
C LYS A 62 -2.36 3.67 0.41
N GLU A 63 -3.30 3.94 1.31
CA GLU A 63 -4.53 3.15 1.50
C GLU A 63 -5.65 3.75 0.66
N LEU A 64 -6.47 2.88 0.08
CA LEU A 64 -7.70 3.15 -0.65
C LEU A 64 -8.77 2.13 -0.21
N GLU A 65 -10.01 2.60 -0.15
CA GLU A 65 -11.21 1.85 0.23
C GLU A 65 -12.39 2.38 -0.59
N GLY A 66 -13.52 1.67 -0.56
CA GLY A 66 -14.69 2.02 -1.36
C GLY A 66 -14.52 1.64 -2.83
N TRP A 67 -13.90 0.48 -3.09
CA TRP A 67 -13.67 0.00 -4.45
C TRP A 67 -14.99 -0.38 -5.13
N GLU A 68 -15.10 -0.04 -6.40
CA GLU A 68 -16.23 -0.38 -7.27
C GLU A 68 -15.80 -1.41 -8.34
N PRO A 69 -16.71 -2.27 -8.84
CA PRO A 69 -16.37 -3.31 -9.80
C PRO A 69 -15.64 -2.85 -11.06
N ASP A 70 -15.86 -1.62 -11.51
CA ASP A 70 -15.31 -1.02 -12.73
C ASP A 70 -14.05 -0.19 -12.52
N ASP A 71 -13.60 -0.02 -11.26
CA ASP A 71 -12.37 0.69 -10.94
C ASP A 71 -11.14 0.02 -11.58
N ASP A 72 -10.31 0.82 -12.25
CA ASP A 72 -8.98 0.41 -12.67
C ASP A 72 -7.97 0.67 -11.54
N PRO A 73 -7.36 -0.36 -10.93
CA PRO A 73 -6.46 -0.18 -9.80
C PRO A 73 -5.24 0.68 -10.12
N LEU A 74 -4.71 0.61 -11.34
CA LEU A 74 -3.53 1.38 -11.73
C LEU A 74 -3.88 2.86 -11.88
N GLU A 75 -5.03 3.18 -12.47
CA GLU A 75 -5.50 4.57 -12.61
C GLU A 75 -5.84 5.19 -11.25
N GLU A 76 -6.53 4.46 -10.36
CA GLU A 76 -6.78 4.93 -9.00
C GLU A 76 -5.47 5.13 -8.22
N HIS A 77 -4.49 4.24 -8.39
CA HIS A 77 -3.16 4.43 -7.79
C HIS A 77 -2.47 5.71 -8.31
N LYS A 78 -2.48 5.97 -9.63
CA LYS A 78 -1.89 7.19 -10.21
C LYS A 78 -2.58 8.45 -9.69
N LYS A 79 -3.90 8.44 -9.63
CA LYS A 79 -4.73 9.55 -9.14
C LYS A 79 -4.45 9.89 -7.68
N HIS A 80 -4.32 8.88 -6.83
CA HIS A 80 -4.16 9.07 -5.38
C HIS A 80 -2.70 9.09 -4.90
N SER A 81 -1.73 8.66 -5.72
CA SER A 81 -0.31 8.65 -5.41
C SER A 81 0.58 8.78 -6.66
N ALA A 82 0.40 9.86 -7.42
CA ALA A 82 1.13 10.12 -8.67
C ALA A 82 2.67 10.05 -8.54
N GLY A 83 3.22 10.31 -7.34
CA GLY A 83 4.65 10.24 -7.05
C GLY A 83 5.18 8.84 -6.66
N CYS A 84 4.36 7.79 -6.76
CA CYS A 84 4.78 6.43 -6.40
C CYS A 84 5.83 5.89 -7.38
N ALA A 85 7.07 5.69 -6.92
CA ALA A 85 8.17 5.21 -7.76
C ALA A 85 7.93 3.79 -8.32
N PHE A 86 7.12 2.96 -7.64
CA PHE A 86 6.71 1.65 -8.17
C PHE A 86 5.82 1.79 -9.41
N VAL A 87 4.83 2.70 -9.38
CA VAL A 87 3.95 2.96 -10.53
C VAL A 87 4.74 3.56 -11.71
N ALA A 88 5.69 4.45 -11.41
CA ALA A 88 6.55 5.06 -12.41
C ALA A 88 7.55 4.08 -13.07
N LEU A 89 7.88 2.96 -12.39
CA LEU A 89 8.89 2.01 -12.86
C LEU A 89 8.52 1.36 -14.21
N GLN A 90 7.22 1.07 -14.43
CA GLN A 90 6.69 0.37 -15.62
C GLN A 90 7.47 -0.91 -16.01
N LYS A 91 8.13 -1.55 -15.05
CA LYS A 91 8.86 -2.82 -15.20
C LYS A 91 8.53 -3.72 -14.04
N ASP A 92 8.57 -5.03 -14.27
CA ASP A 92 8.45 -6.00 -13.19
C ASP A 92 9.69 -5.91 -12.28
N PRO A 93 9.53 -5.71 -10.95
CA PRO A 93 10.65 -5.72 -10.00
C PRO A 93 11.58 -6.93 -10.13
N VAL A 94 11.09 -8.10 -10.58
CA VAL A 94 11.93 -9.30 -10.77
C VAL A 94 12.91 -9.19 -11.95
N SER A 95 12.66 -8.25 -12.87
CA SER A 95 13.52 -8.01 -14.04
C SER A 95 14.63 -6.97 -13.77
N LEU A 96 14.66 -6.38 -12.59
CA LEU A 96 15.63 -5.35 -12.22
C LEU A 96 17.01 -5.93 -11.93
N THR A 97 18.04 -5.17 -12.28
CA THR A 97 19.37 -5.41 -11.72
C THR A 97 19.36 -5.19 -10.20
N LEU A 98 20.32 -5.80 -9.50
CA LEU A 98 20.47 -5.60 -8.05
C LEU A 98 20.58 -4.11 -7.68
N GLN A 99 21.30 -3.33 -8.48
CA GLN A 99 21.46 -1.89 -8.23
C GLN A 99 20.15 -1.12 -8.39
N GLU A 100 19.34 -1.43 -9.41
CA GLU A 100 18.02 -0.82 -9.61
C GLU A 100 17.08 -1.22 -8.48
N PHE A 101 17.07 -2.49 -8.10
CA PHE A 101 16.27 -2.99 -6.98
C PHE A 101 16.61 -2.27 -5.67
N LEU A 102 17.90 -2.16 -5.32
CA LEU A 102 18.32 -1.47 -4.10
C LEU A 102 17.95 0.02 -4.10
N LYS A 103 17.98 0.69 -5.26
CA LYS A 103 17.49 2.07 -5.38
C LYS A 103 15.99 2.15 -5.13
N LEU A 104 15.21 1.23 -5.72
CA LEU A 104 13.77 1.15 -5.52
C LEU A 104 13.42 0.87 -4.06
N ASP A 105 14.08 -0.10 -3.43
CA ASP A 105 13.82 -0.48 -2.03
C ASP A 105 14.21 0.63 -1.04
N LYS A 106 15.26 1.39 -1.34
CA LYS A 106 15.60 2.61 -0.58
C LYS A 106 14.45 3.63 -0.60
N GLU A 107 13.78 3.83 -1.73
CA GLU A 107 12.62 4.73 -1.80
C GLU A 107 11.42 4.16 -1.02
N ARG A 108 11.21 2.85 -1.03
CA ARG A 108 10.21 2.19 -0.17
C ARG A 108 10.49 2.44 1.31
N MET A 109 11.73 2.30 1.76
CA MET A 109 12.12 2.56 3.15
C MET A 109 11.84 4.02 3.55
N LYS A 110 12.14 4.98 2.67
CA LYS A 110 11.80 6.39 2.91
C LYS A 110 10.30 6.59 3.05
N ASN A 111 9.48 5.95 2.21
CA ASN A 111 8.02 6.04 2.32
C ASN A 111 7.53 5.48 3.66
N ALA A 112 8.08 4.35 4.12
CA ALA A 112 7.76 3.76 5.41
C ALA A 112 8.10 4.68 6.59
N ILE A 113 9.31 5.25 6.61
CA ILE A 113 9.74 6.20 7.65
C ILE A 113 8.83 7.44 7.62
N LYS A 114 8.54 7.99 6.43
CA LYS A 114 7.66 9.15 6.28
C LYS A 114 6.26 8.89 6.82
N LYS A 115 5.67 7.71 6.54
CA LYS A 115 4.35 7.32 7.06
C LYS A 115 4.36 7.22 8.58
N GLN A 116 5.37 6.56 9.16
CA GLN A 116 5.50 6.43 10.62
C GLN A 116 5.64 7.79 11.32
N ILE A 117 6.47 8.69 10.77
CA ILE A 117 6.62 10.05 11.30
C ILE A 117 5.28 10.79 11.24
N SER A 118 4.58 10.74 10.11
CA SER A 118 3.28 11.40 9.96
C SER A 118 2.25 10.89 10.98
N GLN A 119 2.19 9.57 11.20
CA GLN A 119 1.28 8.98 12.19
C GLN A 119 1.61 9.46 13.61
N LYS A 120 2.90 9.49 13.98
CA LYS A 120 3.34 9.97 15.29
C LYS A 120 3.06 11.46 15.50
N VAL A 121 3.19 12.28 14.45
CA VAL A 121 2.82 13.70 14.51
C VAL A 121 1.33 13.85 14.80
N THR A 122 0.46 13.13 14.08
CA THR A 122 -0.99 13.17 14.30
C THR A 122 -1.37 12.73 15.72
N GLU A 123 -0.78 11.65 16.23
CA GLU A 123 -1.02 11.17 17.61
C GLU A 123 -0.67 12.23 18.67
N VAL A 124 0.47 12.90 18.49
CA VAL A 124 0.91 13.99 19.39
C VAL A 124 -0.03 15.19 19.29
N GLU A 125 -0.44 15.57 18.08
CA GLU A 125 -1.37 16.68 17.85
C GLU A 125 -2.74 16.42 18.49
N ASP A 126 -3.28 15.21 18.36
CA ASP A 126 -4.58 14.86 18.92
C ASP A 126 -4.52 14.79 20.45
N THR A 127 -3.43 14.26 21.00
CA THR A 127 -3.15 14.31 22.45
C THR A 127 -3.10 15.76 22.94
N ALA A 128 -2.38 16.64 22.23
CA ALA A 128 -2.25 18.05 22.59
C ALA A 128 -3.61 18.77 22.54
N LYS A 129 -4.43 18.51 21.51
CA LYS A 129 -5.80 19.06 21.41
C LYS A 129 -6.66 18.61 22.58
N SER A 130 -6.58 17.33 22.95
CA SER A 130 -7.36 16.80 24.08
C SER A 130 -6.95 17.43 25.40
N VAL A 131 -5.64 17.50 25.68
CA VAL A 131 -5.12 18.11 26.91
C VAL A 131 -5.53 19.58 27.01
N ARG A 132 -5.44 20.33 25.90
CA ARG A 132 -5.84 21.75 25.86
C ARG A 132 -7.32 21.94 26.23
N ARG A 133 -8.21 21.09 25.71
CA ARG A 133 -9.64 21.15 26.04
C ARG A 133 -9.92 20.90 27.52
N GLU A 134 -9.13 20.05 28.17
CA GLU A 134 -9.28 19.82 29.62
C GLU A 134 -8.77 21.01 30.44
N ILE A 135 -7.68 21.65 30.02
CA ILE A 135 -7.17 22.88 30.66
C ILE A 135 -8.20 24.01 30.57
N GLU A 136 -8.88 24.17 29.43
CA GLU A 136 -9.91 25.22 29.22
C GLU A 136 -11.18 25.02 30.08
N LYS A 137 -11.36 23.86 30.72
CA LYS A 137 -12.48 23.57 31.63
C LYS A 137 -12.17 23.87 33.11
N LEU A 138 -10.91 24.13 33.44
CA LEU A 138 -10.46 24.47 34.80
C LEU A 138 -10.63 25.97 35.08
#